data_AF-A0AAU4DBZ1-F1
#
_entry.id   AF-A0AAU4DBZ1-F1
#
_cell.length_a   1.000
_cell.length_b   1.000
_cell.length_c   1.000
_cell.angle_alpha   90.00
_cell.angle_beta   90.00
_cell.angle_gamma   90.00
#
_symmetry.space_group_name_H-M   'P 1'
#
loop_
_entity.id
_entity.type
_entity.pdbx_description
1 polymer ?
#
loop_
_entity_poly.entity_id
_entity_poly.type
_entity_poly.pdbx_seq_one_letter_code
_entity_poly.pdbx_strand_id
1 'polypeptide(L)'
;MTQHADDQTPRIAAEKLSEVRDLAALALERWQADDPRGALDAAHELRPAVAVAAGALTALLEAPADSPAADGSADRSGAVPDDTSHWLG
;
A
#
# COMPACT_ATOMS: atom_id res chain seq x y z
N MET A 1 -0.60 18.75 -4.92
CA MET A 1 -1.64 18.11 -4.08
C MET A 1 -1.35 16.61 -4.00
N THR A 2 -0.23 16.19 -3.40
CA THR A 2 0.24 14.78 -3.44
C THR A 2 0.61 14.22 -2.06
N GLN A 3 0.44 15.00 -0.99
CA GLN A 3 0.78 14.58 0.37
C GLN A 3 -0.26 13.62 1.00
N HIS A 4 -1.43 13.43 0.38
CA HIS A 4 -2.50 12.59 0.92
C HIS A 4 -2.34 11.09 0.61
N ALA A 5 -1.59 10.71 -0.41
CA ALA A 5 -1.45 9.30 -0.82
C ALA A 5 -0.41 8.56 0.04
N ASP A 6 0.69 9.24 0.43
CA ASP A 6 1.78 8.63 1.20
C ASP A 6 1.39 8.33 2.65
N ASP A 7 0.49 9.12 3.25
CA ASP A 7 -0.03 8.87 4.61
C ASP A 7 -1.11 7.78 4.66
N GLN A 8 -1.64 7.37 3.50
CA GLN A 8 -2.75 6.43 3.43
C GLN A 8 -2.28 4.97 3.60
N THR A 9 -1.10 4.63 3.08
CA THR A 9 -0.55 3.27 3.15
C THR A 9 -0.23 2.80 4.58
N PRO A 10 0.44 3.60 5.43
CA PRO A 10 0.66 3.23 6.84
C PRO A 10 -0.65 3.03 7.61
N ARG A 11 -1.65 3.87 7.34
CA ARG A 11 -2.96 3.78 7.97
C ARG A 11 -3.69 2.50 7.57
N ILE A 12 -3.72 2.17 6.28
CA ILE A 12 -4.32 0.92 5.77
C ILE A 12 -3.62 -0.29 6.39
N ALA A 13 -2.29 -0.28 6.47
CA ALA A 13 -1.52 -1.35 7.11
C ALA A 13 -1.91 -1.51 8.58
N ALA A 14 -1.97 -0.42 9.35
CA ALA A 14 -2.33 -0.44 10.76
C ALA A 14 -3.77 -0.91 11.01
N GLU A 15 -4.73 -0.47 10.18
CA GLU A 15 -6.12 -0.90 10.23
C GLU A 15 -6.23 -2.40 9.97
N LYS A 16 -5.55 -2.92 8.94
CA LYS A 16 -5.60 -4.35 8.59
C LYS A 16 -4.86 -5.23 9.59
N LEU A 17 -3.76 -4.76 10.17
CA LEU A 17 -3.08 -5.47 11.26
C LEU A 17 -3.95 -5.55 12.53
N SER A 18 -4.73 -4.51 12.82
CA SER A 18 -5.70 -4.52 13.92
C SER A 18 -6.81 -5.54 13.68
N GLU A 19 -7.34 -5.59 12.45
CA GLU A 19 -8.33 -6.60 12.03
C GLU A 19 -7.78 -8.04 12.15
N VAL A 20 -6.53 -8.26 11.75
CA VAL A 20 -5.84 -9.56 11.92
C VAL A 20 -5.72 -9.94 13.39
N ARG A 21 -5.34 -9.00 14.27
CA ARG A 21 -5.25 -9.25 15.71
C ARG A 21 -6.59 -9.66 16.29
N ASP A 22 -7.65 -8.93 15.95
CA ASP A 22 -8.98 -9.15 16.54
C ASP A 22 -9.58 -10.48 16.08
N LEU A 23 -9.43 -10.83 14.80
CA LEU A 23 -9.84 -12.14 14.26
C LEU A 23 -9.00 -13.30 14.84
N ALA A 24 -7.70 -13.11 15.08
CA ALA A 24 -6.86 -14.11 15.71
C ALA A 24 -7.25 -14.35 17.17
N ALA A 25 -7.61 -13.29 17.90
CA ALA A 25 -8.15 -13.39 19.25
C ALA A 25 -9.49 -14.14 19.27
N LEU A 26 -10.39 -13.84 18.33
CA LEU A 26 -11.66 -14.56 18.18
C LEU A 26 -11.44 -16.05 17.88
N ALA A 27 -10.51 -16.38 16.97
CA ALA A 27 -10.20 -17.77 16.65
C ALA A 27 -9.69 -18.55 17.87
N LEU A 28 -8.84 -17.90 18.70
CA LEU A 28 -8.35 -18.49 19.95
C LEU A 28 -9.47 -18.66 20.98
N GLU A 29 -10.37 -17.68 21.12
CA GLU A 29 -11.53 -17.77 22.01
C GLU A 29 -12.43 -18.95 21.62
N ARG A 30 -12.74 -19.12 20.32
CA ARG A 30 -13.54 -20.23 19.83
C ARG A 30 -12.87 -21.58 20.06
N TRP A 31 -11.56 -21.65 19.88
CA TRP A 31 -10.79 -22.86 20.19
C TRP A 31 -10.88 -23.22 21.68
N GLN A 32 -10.75 -22.23 22.57
CA GLN A 32 -10.86 -22.43 24.02
C GLN A 32 -12.29 -22.79 24.46
N ALA A 33 -13.30 -22.35 23.70
CA ALA A 33 -14.70 -22.67 23.94
C ALA A 33 -15.13 -24.05 23.39
N ASP A 34 -14.20 -24.91 22.96
CA ASP A 34 -14.46 -26.20 22.32
C ASP A 34 -15.31 -26.08 21.03
N ASP A 35 -15.19 -24.95 20.33
CA ASP A 35 -15.79 -24.67 19.02
C ASP A 35 -14.70 -24.65 17.92
N PRO A 36 -14.19 -25.82 17.49
CA PRO A 36 -13.13 -25.90 16.49
C PRO A 36 -13.57 -25.44 15.10
N ARG A 37 -14.87 -25.49 14.79
CA ARG A 37 -15.40 -24.98 13.52
C ARG A 37 -15.39 -23.45 13.50
N GLY A 38 -15.90 -22.81 14.55
CA GLY A 38 -15.84 -21.34 14.66
C GLY A 38 -14.40 -20.81 14.69
N ALA A 39 -13.47 -21.55 15.29
CA ALA A 39 -12.05 -21.20 15.25
C ALA A 39 -11.47 -21.25 13.82
N LEU A 40 -11.83 -22.27 13.03
CA LEU A 40 -11.41 -22.40 11.64
C LEU A 40 -12.04 -21.35 10.73
N ASP A 41 -13.32 -21.02 10.95
CA ASP A 41 -14.02 -19.98 10.20
C ASP A 41 -13.38 -18.61 10.45
N ALA A 42 -13.13 -18.25 11.72
CA ALA A 42 -12.40 -17.03 12.07
C ALA A 42 -10.98 -17.00 11.48
N ALA A 43 -10.28 -18.14 11.48
CA ALA A 43 -8.97 -18.26 10.86
C ALA A 43 -9.03 -18.15 9.32
N HIS A 44 -10.13 -18.55 8.68
CA HIS A 44 -10.33 -18.37 7.24
C HIS A 44 -10.50 -16.89 6.88
N GLU A 45 -11.25 -16.15 7.71
CA GLU A 45 -11.47 -14.71 7.56
C GLU A 45 -10.17 -13.88 7.73
N LEU A 46 -9.15 -14.42 8.42
CA LEU A 46 -7.84 -13.77 8.52
C LEU A 46 -7.12 -13.61 7.17
N ARG A 47 -7.31 -14.55 6.24
CA ARG A 47 -6.53 -14.62 4.99
C ARG A 47 -6.54 -13.32 4.17
N PRO A 48 -7.70 -12.71 3.86
CA PRO A 48 -7.72 -11.43 3.13
C PRO A 48 -7.08 -10.29 3.92
N ALA A 49 -7.33 -10.19 5.23
CA ALA A 49 -6.77 -9.13 6.07
C ALA A 49 -5.23 -9.22 6.14
N VAL A 50 -4.69 -10.44 6.30
CA VAL A 50 -3.24 -10.70 6.26
C VAL A 50 -2.65 -10.35 4.90
N ALA A 51 -3.30 -10.73 3.80
CA ALA A 51 -2.80 -10.45 2.45
C ALA A 51 -2.72 -8.93 2.19
N VAL A 52 -3.72 -8.16 2.59
CA VAL A 52 -3.72 -6.69 2.44
C VAL A 52 -2.67 -6.05 3.36
N ALA A 53 -2.58 -6.49 4.62
CA ALA A 53 -1.56 -5.99 5.54
C ALA A 53 -0.14 -6.27 5.02
N ALA A 54 0.12 -7.49 4.53
CA ALA A 54 1.41 -7.85 3.94
C ALA A 54 1.73 -7.02 2.70
N GLY A 55 0.76 -6.83 1.80
CA GLY A 55 0.95 -5.98 0.61
C GLY A 55 1.24 -4.52 0.97
N ALA A 56 0.53 -3.96 1.95
CA ALA A 56 0.76 -2.60 2.42
C ALA A 56 2.13 -2.46 3.09
N LEU A 57 2.56 -3.44 3.89
CA LEU A 57 3.90 -3.46 4.49
C LEU A 57 4.99 -3.59 3.43
N THR A 58 4.82 -4.45 2.42
CA THR A 58 5.75 -4.53 1.29
C THR A 58 5.87 -3.20 0.57
N ALA A 59 4.75 -2.53 0.29
CA ALA A 59 4.76 -1.20 -0.33
C ALA A 59 5.49 -0.15 0.52
N LEU A 60 5.40 -0.21 1.85
CA LEU A 60 6.14 0.67 2.76
C LEU A 60 7.64 0.38 2.79
N LEU A 61 8.02 -0.89 2.69
CA LEU A 61 9.42 -1.32 2.69
C LEU A 61 10.11 -1.07 1.35
N GLU A 62 9.37 -1.19 0.25
CA GLU A 62 9.84 -0.94 -1.12
C GLU A 62 9.77 0.54 -1.50
N ALA A 63 9.06 1.37 -0.71
CA ALA A 63 9.10 2.82 -0.87
C ALA A 63 10.55 3.29 -0.71
N PRO A 64 11.17 3.89 -1.76
CA PRO A 64 12.54 4.36 -1.67
C PRO A 64 12.65 5.39 -0.54
N ALA A 65 13.68 5.25 0.32
CA ALA A 65 13.98 6.18 1.40
C ALA A 65 14.24 7.63 0.91
N ASP A 66 14.46 7.78 -0.40
CA ASP A 66 14.60 9.05 -1.09
C ASP A 66 13.25 9.43 -1.72
N SER A 67 12.34 9.98 -0.91
CA SER A 67 11.41 10.98 -1.43
C SER A 67 12.14 12.30 -1.29
N PRO A 68 12.89 12.77 -2.32
CA PRO A 68 13.45 14.11 -2.25
C PRO A 68 12.26 15.04 -2.09
N ALA A 69 12.24 15.74 -0.95
CA ALA A 69 11.50 16.97 -0.81
C ALA A 69 11.69 17.74 -2.12
N ALA A 70 10.59 18.22 -2.68
CA ALA A 70 10.55 18.99 -3.90
C ALA A 70 11.62 20.10 -3.89
N ASP A 71 12.81 19.79 -4.38
CA ASP A 71 13.79 20.77 -4.78
C ASP A 71 13.30 21.30 -6.11
N GLY A 72 12.49 22.35 -6.00
CA GLY A 72 12.31 23.27 -7.08
C GLY A 72 13.67 23.86 -7.43
N SER A 73 14.34 23.30 -8.43
CA SER A 73 15.35 24.03 -9.18
C SER A 73 15.76 23.29 -10.46
N ALA A 74 15.51 23.96 -11.59
CA ALA A 74 16.14 23.75 -12.89
C ALA A 74 15.82 22.41 -13.60
N ASP A 75 15.48 22.34 -14.88
CA ASP A 75 15.82 23.26 -15.94
C ASP A 75 14.86 23.09 -17.13
N ARG A 76 14.62 24.20 -17.82
CA ARG A 76 13.91 24.24 -19.08
C ARG A 76 14.77 23.58 -20.15
N SER A 77 14.46 22.36 -20.54
CA SER A 77 14.72 21.87 -21.90
C SER A 77 13.34 21.67 -22.56
N GLY A 78 12.76 22.62 -23.30
CA GLY A 78 13.41 23.71 -24.02
C GLY A 78 13.99 23.24 -25.37
N ALA A 79 13.46 22.19 -25.99
CA ALA A 79 13.81 21.84 -27.37
C ALA A 79 12.72 20.97 -28.05
N VAL A 80 11.63 21.61 -28.46
CA VAL A 80 10.90 21.21 -29.68
C VAL A 80 10.46 22.49 -30.37
N PRO A 81 11.03 22.82 -31.53
CA PRO A 81 10.18 23.24 -32.62
C PRO A 81 10.14 22.14 -33.67
N ASP A 82 8.91 21.66 -33.82
CA ASP A 82 8.36 21.06 -35.02
C ASP A 82 8.66 22.01 -36.20
N ASP A 83 9.60 21.64 -37.06
CA ASP A 83 9.78 22.29 -38.38
C ASP A 83 9.51 21.24 -39.46
N THR A 84 8.22 21.07 -39.70
CA THR A 84 7.71 20.51 -40.93
C THR A 84 8.04 21.44 -42.10
N SER A 85 8.67 20.86 -43.13
CA SER A 85 8.35 21.14 -44.53
C SER A 85 8.69 22.53 -45.09
N HIS A 86 9.93 22.71 -45.55
CA HIS A 86 10.25 23.37 -46.82
C HIS A 86 11.76 23.23 -47.09
N TRP A 87 12.21 23.13 -48.35
CA TRP A 87 13.62 23.22 -48.80
C TRP A 87 14.42 21.94 -49.14
N LEU A 88 13.86 21.04 -49.95
CA LEU A 88 14.66 20.36 -50.98
C LEU A 88 14.00 20.58 -52.34
N GLY A 89 14.29 21.76 -52.90
CA GLY A 89 14.31 21.98 -54.33
C GLY A 89 15.66 21.58 -54.91
#